data_AF-A0A969HYG5-F1
#
_entry.id   AF-A0A969HYG5-F1
#
_cell.length_a   1.000
_cell.length_b   1.000
_cell.length_c   1.000
_cell.angle_alpha   90.00
_cell.angle_beta   90.00
_cell.angle_gamma   90.00
#
_symmetry.space_group_name_H-M   'P 1'
#
loop_
_entity.id
_entity.type
_entity.pdbx_description
1 polymer ?
#
loop_
_entity_poly.entity_id
_entity_poly.type
_entity_poly.pdbx_seq_one_letter_code
_entity_poly.pdbx_strand_id
1 'polypeptide(L)'
;MTASKILAVKRARLVEAFIDAEVRQRWLLRAPLQARASRGKRTLRFDWGDGKSRVNVTIASASDNSQVAVEHQRLPDARTADQTKAFWRERLTALKTMLER
;
A
#
# COMPACT_ATOMS: atom_id res chain seq x y z
N MET A 1 1.52 12.52 -2.52
CA MET A 1 1.58 11.79 -3.82
C MET A 1 0.62 10.61 -3.77
N THR A 2 0.17 10.12 -4.92
CA THR A 2 -0.73 8.97 -5.03
C THR A 2 -0.24 7.95 -6.05
N ALA A 3 -0.54 6.67 -5.81
CA ALA A 3 -0.35 5.56 -6.73
C ALA A 3 -1.48 4.54 -6.55
N SER A 4 -1.94 3.90 -7.62
CA SER A 4 -3.01 2.91 -7.55
C SER A 4 -2.75 1.72 -8.47
N LYS A 5 -3.39 0.59 -8.17
CA LYS A 5 -3.32 -0.64 -8.98
C LYS A 5 -4.62 -1.44 -8.83
N ILE A 6 -5.07 -2.08 -9.90
CA ILE A 6 -6.18 -3.04 -9.90
C ILE A 6 -5.61 -4.45 -9.90
N LEU A 7 -6.15 -5.29 -9.01
CA LEU A 7 -5.77 -6.68 -8.83
C LEU A 7 -7.01 -7.58 -8.93
N ALA A 8 -6.92 -8.70 -9.64
CA ALA A 8 -7.93 -9.74 -9.79
C ALA A 8 -8.01 -10.62 -8.52
N VAL A 9 -8.12 -9.99 -7.36
CA VAL A 9 -8.24 -10.64 -6.05
C VAL A 9 -9.35 -9.99 -5.23
N LYS A 10 -9.90 -10.76 -4.30
CA LYS A 10 -10.91 -10.25 -3.35
C LYS A 10 -10.29 -9.24 -2.39
N ARG A 11 -11.08 -8.26 -1.97
CA ARG A 11 -10.65 -7.18 -1.05
C ARG A 11 -10.03 -7.71 0.24
N ALA A 12 -10.58 -8.79 0.81
CA ALA A 12 -10.05 -9.39 2.04
C ALA A 12 -8.57 -9.81 1.89
N ARG A 13 -8.22 -10.43 0.76
CA ARG A 13 -6.85 -10.85 0.45
C ARG A 13 -5.91 -9.65 0.31
N LEU A 14 -6.40 -8.56 -0.28
CA LEU A 14 -5.63 -7.34 -0.42
C LEU A 14 -5.41 -6.66 0.93
N VAL A 15 -6.44 -6.60 1.79
CA VAL A 15 -6.31 -6.07 3.16
C VAL A 15 -5.28 -6.86 3.95
N GLU A 16 -5.35 -8.19 3.92
CA GLU A 16 -4.40 -9.11 4.57
C GLU A 16 -2.95 -8.78 4.18
N ALA A 17 -2.68 -8.60 2.87
CA ALA A 17 -1.34 -8.32 2.36
C ALA A 17 -0.72 -6.99 2.86
N PHE A 18 -1.52 -6.07 3.40
CA PHE A 18 -1.04 -4.84 4.03
C PHE A 18 -0.92 -4.93 5.55
N ILE A 19 -1.80 -5.68 6.22
CA ILE A 19 -1.83 -5.74 7.68
C ILE A 19 -0.90 -6.83 8.24
N ASP A 20 -0.78 -7.95 7.54
CA ASP A 20 0.10 -9.05 7.91
C ASP A 20 1.56 -8.64 7.65
N ALA A 21 2.38 -8.68 8.69
CA ALA A 21 3.76 -8.22 8.61
C ALA A 21 4.63 -9.12 7.73
N GLU A 22 4.42 -10.43 7.76
CA GLU A 22 5.19 -11.39 6.97
C GLU A 22 4.85 -11.27 5.48
N VAL A 23 3.55 -11.21 5.15
CA VAL A 23 3.10 -11.02 3.78
C VAL A 23 3.56 -9.66 3.26
N ARG A 24 3.45 -8.60 4.08
CA ARG A 24 3.91 -7.26 3.72
C ARG A 24 5.38 -7.23 3.38
N GLN A 25 6.24 -7.90 4.16
CA GLN A 25 7.67 -7.92 3.91
C GLN A 25 8.05 -8.54 2.55
N ARG A 26 7.29 -9.52 2.07
CA ARG A 26 7.58 -10.23 0.81
C ARG A 26 7.52 -9.33 -0.42
N TRP A 27 6.54 -8.43 -0.49
CA TRP A 27 6.37 -7.54 -1.66
C TRP A 27 6.89 -6.12 -1.43
N LEU A 28 6.99 -5.68 -0.17
CA LEU A 28 7.40 -4.32 0.19
C LEU A 28 8.91 -4.22 0.51
N LEU A 29 9.67 -5.31 0.41
CA LEU A 29 11.13 -5.36 0.59
C LEU A 29 11.60 -4.72 1.91
N ARG A 30 10.91 -5.02 3.02
CA ARG A 30 11.21 -4.48 4.36
C ARG A 30 11.18 -2.94 4.45
N ALA A 31 10.46 -2.24 3.57
CA ALA A 31 10.28 -0.80 3.72
C ALA A 31 9.60 -0.47 5.06
N PRO A 32 9.85 0.72 5.64
CA PRO A 32 9.49 1.04 7.02
C PRO A 32 8.02 1.45 7.16
N LEU A 33 7.11 0.61 6.66
CA LEU A 33 5.66 0.81 6.77
C LEU A 33 5.16 0.19 8.08
N GLN A 34 4.81 1.04 9.04
CA GLN A 34 4.33 0.64 10.35
C GLN A 34 2.82 0.85 10.47
N ALA A 35 2.08 -0.21 10.77
CA ALA A 35 0.64 -0.14 10.90
C ALA A 35 0.25 0.66 12.15
N ARG A 36 -0.47 1.76 11.96
CA ARG A 36 -1.12 2.48 13.04
C ARG A 36 -2.51 1.87 13.20
N ALA A 37 -2.67 0.98 14.17
CA ALA A 37 -3.84 0.13 14.35
C ALA A 37 -5.17 0.86 14.05
N SER A 38 -5.91 0.38 13.06
CA SER A 38 -7.30 0.76 12.79
C SER A 38 -7.98 -0.38 12.02
N ARG A 39 -8.34 -1.45 12.73
CA ARG A 39 -9.18 -2.53 12.19
C ARG A 39 -10.59 -1.96 11.89
N GLY A 40 -11.17 -2.32 10.75
CA GLY A 40 -12.56 -1.99 10.39
C GLY A 40 -12.82 -0.70 9.62
N LYS A 41 -11.82 0.15 9.36
CA LYS A 41 -12.00 1.39 8.58
C LYS A 41 -11.84 1.15 7.07
N ARG A 42 -12.52 1.97 6.25
CA ARG A 42 -12.40 1.99 4.78
C ARG A 42 -10.98 2.29 4.28
N THR A 43 -10.17 2.92 5.13
CA THR A 43 -8.79 3.33 4.87
C THR A 43 -7.89 2.78 5.97
N LEU A 44 -6.83 2.06 5.56
CA LEU A 44 -5.74 1.61 6.42
C LEU A 44 -4.71 2.74 6.54
N ARG A 45 -4.22 3.00 7.74
CA ARG A 45 -3.27 4.08 8.02
C ARG A 45 -1.96 3.53 8.52
N PHE A 46 -0.87 4.05 7.97
CA PHE A 46 0.48 3.63 8.30
C PHE A 46 1.38 4.86 8.50
N ASP A 47 2.32 4.72 9.42
CA ASP A 47 3.46 5.60 9.53
C ASP A 47 4.59 5.07 8.64
N TRP A 48 5.42 5.98 8.13
CA TRP A 48 6.57 5.63 7.30
C TRP A 48 7.87 6.12 7.94
N GLY A 49 8.84 5.22 8.10
CA GLY A 49 10.15 5.57 8.68
C GLY A 49 10.02 6.00 10.14
N ASP A 50 10.49 7.20 10.44
CA ASP A 50 10.41 7.86 11.75
C ASP A 50 9.04 8.54 12.01
N GLY A 51 8.06 8.32 11.13
CA GLY A 51 6.71 8.88 11.26
C GLY A 51 6.55 10.32 10.77
N LYS A 52 7.60 10.91 10.16
CA LYS A 52 7.49 12.22 9.51
C LYS A 52 6.56 12.19 8.31
N SER A 53 6.57 11.10 7.56
CA SER A 53 5.64 10.85 6.46
C SER A 53 4.61 9.77 6.79
N ARG A 54 3.47 9.85 6.09
CA ARG A 54 2.29 9.01 6.39
C ARG A 54 1.80 8.34 5.13
N VAL A 55 1.28 7.13 5.26
CA VAL A 55 0.73 6.36 4.14
C VAL A 55 -0.71 5.97 4.45
N ASN A 56 -1.64 6.45 3.64
CA ASN A 56 -3.03 6.03 3.67
C ASN A 56 -3.28 5.05 2.53
N VAL A 57 -3.88 3.90 2.83
CA VAL A 57 -4.22 2.89 1.84
C VAL A 57 -5.73 2.71 1.82
N THR A 58 -6.34 2.95 0.67
CA THR A 58 -7.76 2.72 0.45
C THR A 58 -7.93 1.55 -0.50
N ILE A 59 -8.84 0.63 -0.16
CA ILE A 59 -9.15 -0.54 -0.99
C ILE A 59 -10.63 -0.51 -1.35
N ALA A 60 -10.90 -0.40 -2.64
CA ALA A 60 -12.23 -0.56 -3.22
C ALA A 60 -12.38 -1.99 -3.76
N SER A 61 -13.52 -2.62 -3.50
CA SER A 61 -13.90 -3.91 -4.08
C SER A 61 -14.83 -3.72 -5.26
N ALA A 62 -14.59 -4.46 -6.34
CA ALA A 62 -15.54 -4.77 -7.40
C ALA A 62 -15.87 -6.28 -7.35
N SER A 63 -16.65 -6.79 -8.32
CA SER A 63 -17.12 -8.18 -8.34
C SER A 63 -15.97 -9.20 -8.23
N ASP A 64 -15.04 -9.13 -9.17
CA ASP A 64 -13.95 -10.13 -9.32
C ASP A 64 -12.56 -9.53 -9.10
N ASN A 65 -12.49 -8.23 -8.86
CA ASN A 65 -11.24 -7.51 -8.65
C ASN A 65 -11.35 -6.48 -7.53
N SER A 66 -10.21 -6.01 -7.09
CA SER A 66 -10.09 -4.95 -6.09
C SER A 66 -9.08 -3.92 -6.56
N GLN A 67 -9.38 -2.66 -6.30
CA GLN A 67 -8.46 -1.55 -6.55
C GLN A 67 -7.84 -1.10 -5.23
N VAL A 68 -6.52 -1.02 -5.19
CA VAL A 68 -5.78 -0.35 -4.11
C VAL A 68 -5.32 1.01 -4.57
N ALA A 69 -5.50 2.01 -3.70
CA ALA A 69 -4.95 3.34 -3.82
C ALA A 69 -4.09 3.64 -2.59
N VAL A 70 -2.84 4.02 -2.83
CA VAL A 70 -1.87 4.44 -1.83
C VAL A 70 -1.68 5.95 -1.96
N GLU A 71 -1.84 6.65 -0.86
CA GLU A 71 -1.54 8.06 -0.71
C GLU A 71 -0.39 8.22 0.28
N HIS A 72 0.76 8.67 -0.19
CA HIS A 72 1.90 9.01 0.67
C HIS A 72 1.92 10.53 0.88
N GLN A 73 1.69 10.94 2.12
CA GLN A 73 1.56 12.33 2.55
C GLN A 73 2.80 12.80 3.33
N ARG A 74 2.94 14.13 3.47
CA ARG A 74 4.04 14.80 4.20
C ARG A 74 5.42 14.45 3.66
N LEU A 75 5.53 14.41 2.34
CA LEU A 75 6.81 14.30 1.66
C LEU A 75 7.46 15.69 1.61
N PRO A 76 8.78 15.79 1.82
CA PRO A 76 9.47 17.07 1.99
C PRO A 76 9.49 17.93 0.72
N ASP A 77 9.52 17.31 -0.46
CA ASP A 77 9.67 18.00 -1.73
C ASP A 77 9.14 17.16 -2.92
N ALA A 78 9.07 17.79 -4.10
CA ALA A 78 8.55 17.17 -5.32
C ALA A 78 9.44 16.03 -5.84
N ARG A 79 10.76 16.14 -5.73
CA ARG A 79 11.70 15.10 -6.18
C ARG A 79 11.53 13.83 -5.34
N THR A 80 11.42 13.99 -4.02
CA THR A 80 11.10 12.89 -3.10
C THR A 80 9.74 12.27 -3.42
N ALA A 81 8.76 13.09 -3.80
CA ALA A 81 7.45 12.59 -4.23
C ALA A 81 7.49 11.74 -5.49
N ASP A 82 8.29 12.12 -6.49
CA ASP A 82 8.45 11.35 -7.73
C ASP A 82 9.19 10.03 -7.51
N GLN A 83 10.27 10.03 -6.72
CA GLN A 83 10.97 8.81 -6.32
C GLN A 83 10.06 7.86 -5.56
N THR A 84 9.28 8.40 -4.62
CA THR A 84 8.28 7.65 -3.86
C THR A 84 7.20 7.07 -4.79
N LYS A 85 6.86 7.77 -5.88
CA LYS A 85 5.87 7.31 -6.87
C LYS A 85 6.37 6.17 -7.72
N ALA A 86 7.62 6.25 -8.17
CA ALA A 86 8.28 5.15 -8.85
C ALA A 86 8.33 3.91 -7.94
N PHE A 87 8.79 4.08 -6.69
CA PHE A 87 8.83 3.01 -5.69
C PHE A 87 7.45 2.35 -5.49
N TRP A 88 6.39 3.13 -5.24
CA TRP A 88 5.06 2.55 -5.03
C TRP A 88 4.53 1.82 -6.26
N ARG A 89 4.77 2.34 -7.46
CA ARG A 89 4.34 1.66 -8.70
C ARG A 89 5.02 0.30 -8.86
N GLU A 90 6.31 0.23 -8.58
CA GLU A 90 7.08 -1.02 -8.62
C GLU A 90 6.56 -2.02 -7.59
N ARG A 91 6.42 -1.59 -6.32
CA ARG A 91 5.97 -2.46 -5.23
C ARG A 91 4.52 -2.92 -5.42
N LEU A 92 3.62 -2.07 -5.90
CA LEU A 92 2.24 -2.47 -6.24
C LEU A 92 2.18 -3.43 -7.42
N THR A 93 3.17 -3.40 -8.32
CA THR A 93 3.32 -4.41 -9.38
C THR A 93 3.76 -5.74 -8.80
N ALA A 94 4.75 -5.73 -7.90
CA ALA A 94 5.17 -6.93 -7.18
C ALA A 94 4.03 -7.55 -6.36
N LEU A 95 3.22 -6.71 -5.70
CA LEU A 95 2.02 -7.15 -4.97
C LEU A 95 1.02 -7.84 -5.91
N LYS A 96 0.76 -7.25 -7.09
CA LYS A 96 -0.11 -7.85 -8.11
C LYS A 96 0.39 -9.23 -8.53
N THR A 97 1.65 -9.31 -8.93
CA THR A 97 2.28 -10.57 -9.33
C THR A 97 2.28 -11.61 -8.22
N MET A 98 2.43 -11.21 -6.95
CA MET A 98 2.41 -12.14 -5.82
C MET A 98 1.01 -12.69 -5.53
N LEU A 99 -0.03 -11.86 -5.67
CA LEU A 99 -1.40 -12.22 -5.27
C LEU A 99 -2.24 -12.86 -6.38
N GLU A 100 -1.89 -12.64 -7.65
CA GLU A 100 -2.59 -13.21 -8.81
C GLU A 100 -1.97 -14.52 -9.34
N ARG A 101 -1.01 -15.06 -8.58
CA ARG A 101 -0.43 -16.38 -8.84
C ARG A 101 -1.28 -17.49 -8.26
#